data_AF-A0A2E6BJB2-F1
#
_entry.id   AF-A0A2E6BJB2-F1
#
_cell.length_a   1.000
_cell.length_b   1.000
_cell.length_c   1.000
_cell.angle_alpha   90.00
_cell.angle_beta   90.00
_cell.angle_gamma   90.00
#
_symmetry.space_group_name_H-M   'P 1'
#
loop_
_entity.id
_entity.type
_entity.pdbx_description
1 polymer ?
#
loop_
_entity_poly.entity_id
_entity_poly.type
_entity_poly.pdbx_seq_one_letter_code
_entity_poly.pdbx_strand_id
1 'polypeptide(L)'
;MVYDELSQLSADLDHAQQQKESLEFTLLESEEKVQDLEKQIKQSAYINSQRSEITVDLPKDEETVRDLIKVAGDSKGPSPEECLNLLAKVYPKRLVVLPSAVESAREVSSFAQNRRLLDMLNRLVTEYLPAYLKGGDTDARATFTNNEFSARESDTVANNKQYLGYRKFDVDGREVEMLKHLKVGVADDPKSTIRVHFEIDQASERVLIGHCGKHLPLPGR
;
A
#
# COMPACT_ATOMS: atom_id res chain seq x y z
N MET A 1 23.84 -60.03 5.10
CA MET A 1 24.87 -59.18 5.73
C MET A 1 25.22 -57.98 4.86
N VAL A 2 26.04 -58.08 3.80
CA VAL A 2 26.42 -56.89 2.99
C VAL A 2 25.23 -56.21 2.30
N TYR A 3 24.25 -56.99 1.82
CA TYR A 3 23.03 -56.44 1.20
C TYR A 3 22.10 -55.75 2.21
N ASP A 4 22.04 -56.24 3.45
CA ASP A 4 21.20 -55.64 4.50
C ASP A 4 21.80 -54.32 4.99
N GLU A 5 23.14 -54.27 5.13
CA GLU A 5 23.87 -53.03 5.47
C GLU A 5 23.75 -51.97 4.38
N LEU A 6 23.85 -52.36 3.09
CA LEU A 6 23.63 -51.43 1.97
C LEU A 6 22.19 -50.91 1.90
N SER A 7 21.21 -51.78 2.18
CA SER A 7 19.79 -51.38 2.24
C SER A 7 19.53 -50.42 3.39
N GLN A 8 20.13 -50.67 4.55
CA GLN A 8 20.00 -49.79 5.72
C GLN A 8 20.63 -48.43 5.45
N LEU A 9 21.84 -48.41 4.87
CA LEU A 9 22.55 -47.16 4.55
C LEU A 9 21.83 -46.32 3.49
N SER A 10 21.18 -46.97 2.51
CA SER A 10 20.34 -46.28 1.53
C SER A 10 19.12 -45.63 2.18
N ALA A 11 18.45 -46.34 3.10
CA ALA A 11 17.30 -45.80 3.82
C ALA A 11 17.68 -44.63 4.73
N ASP A 12 18.83 -44.72 5.41
CA ASP A 12 19.35 -43.64 6.25
C ASP A 12 19.73 -42.41 5.41
N LEU A 13 20.30 -42.61 4.21
CA LEU A 13 20.62 -41.54 3.28
C LEU A 13 19.36 -40.82 2.77
N ASP A 14 18.33 -41.57 2.39
CA ASP A 14 17.05 -41.00 1.93
C ASP A 14 16.36 -40.21 3.05
N HIS A 15 16.39 -40.74 4.27
CA HIS A 15 15.85 -40.05 5.44
C HIS A 15 16.62 -38.78 5.76
N ALA A 16 17.96 -38.80 5.69
CA ALA A 16 18.79 -37.62 5.89
C ALA A 16 18.55 -36.55 4.80
N GLN A 17 18.31 -36.97 3.55
CA GLN A 17 17.96 -36.05 2.46
C GLN A 17 16.59 -35.38 2.68
N GLN A 18 15.57 -36.14 3.10
CA GLN A 18 14.26 -35.59 3.43
C GLN A 18 14.31 -34.61 4.61
N GLN A 19 15.11 -34.92 5.65
CA GLN A 19 15.32 -34.01 6.76
C GLN A 19 16.03 -32.73 6.34
N LYS A 20 17.02 -32.84 5.44
CA LYS A 20 17.72 -31.68 4.90
C LYS A 20 16.77 -30.76 4.13
N GLU A 21 15.94 -31.29 3.25
CA GLU A 21 14.95 -30.51 2.48
C GLU A 21 13.94 -29.81 3.40
N SER A 22 13.47 -30.49 4.44
CA SER A 22 12.56 -29.90 5.44
C SER A 22 13.21 -28.77 6.23
N LEU A 23 14.48 -28.93 6.62
CA LEU A 23 15.25 -27.89 7.31
C LEU A 23 15.54 -26.69 6.40
N GLU A 24 15.85 -26.91 5.13
CA GLU A 24 16.05 -25.84 4.14
C GLU A 24 14.77 -25.02 3.93
N PHE A 25 13.60 -25.67 3.86
CA PHE A 25 12.31 -24.99 3.78
C PHE A 25 12.03 -24.14 5.03
N THR A 26 12.27 -24.70 6.22
CA THR A 26 12.08 -23.99 7.50
C THR A 26 13.04 -22.81 7.65
N LEU A 27 14.28 -22.97 7.18
CA LEU A 27 15.28 -21.91 7.18
C LEU A 27 14.82 -20.73 6.32
N LEU A 28 14.30 -21.01 5.13
CA LEU A 28 13.78 -19.99 4.21
C LEU A 28 12.61 -19.20 4.83
N GLU A 29 11.65 -19.88 5.46
CA GLU A 29 10.51 -19.23 6.14
C GLU A 29 10.99 -18.37 7.32
N SER A 30 12.00 -18.84 8.06
CA SER A 30 12.61 -18.07 9.15
C SER A 30 13.35 -16.83 8.64
N GLU A 31 14.07 -16.93 7.51
CA GLU A 31 14.79 -15.81 6.91
C GLU A 31 13.82 -14.72 6.41
N GLU A 32 12.72 -15.10 5.77
CA GLU A 32 11.66 -14.17 5.36
C GLU A 32 11.08 -13.41 6.56
N LYS A 33 10.80 -14.13 7.65
CA LYS A 33 10.27 -13.54 8.88
C LYS A 33 11.26 -12.59 9.55
N VAL A 34 12.55 -12.90 9.52
CA VAL A 34 13.61 -12.01 10.03
C VAL A 34 13.67 -10.73 9.19
N GLN A 35 13.60 -10.83 7.86
CA GLN A 35 13.59 -9.64 7.00
C GLN A 35 12.38 -8.73 7.27
N ASP A 36 11.20 -9.31 7.47
CA ASP A 36 9.99 -8.56 7.81
C ASP A 36 10.11 -7.87 9.17
N LEU A 37 10.63 -8.57 10.19
CA LEU A 37 10.85 -8.01 11.52
C LEU A 37 11.93 -6.91 11.50
N GLU A 38 13.02 -7.09 10.77
CA GLU A 38 14.05 -6.06 10.61
C GLU A 38 13.49 -4.80 9.95
N LYS A 39 12.58 -4.95 8.98
CA LYS A 39 11.90 -3.82 8.35
C LYS A 39 11.00 -3.09 9.35
N GLN A 40 10.24 -3.82 10.17
CA GLN A 40 9.42 -3.23 11.24
C GLN A 40 10.29 -2.50 12.28
N ILE A 41 11.45 -3.06 12.66
CA ILE A 41 12.40 -2.42 13.57
C ILE A 41 12.96 -1.14 12.95
N LYS A 42 13.40 -1.16 11.69
CA LYS A 42 13.89 0.05 10.99
C LYS A 42 12.81 1.13 10.92
N GLN A 43 11.56 0.76 10.65
CA GLN A 43 10.42 1.68 10.65
C GLN A 43 10.17 2.28 12.04
N SER A 44 10.13 1.46 13.09
CA SER A 44 9.92 1.94 14.46
C SER A 44 11.08 2.82 14.97
N ALA A 45 12.33 2.49 14.61
CA ALA A 45 13.51 3.28 14.93
C ALA A 45 13.50 4.63 14.20
N TYR A 46 13.11 4.65 12.92
CA TYR A 46 12.92 5.87 12.15
C TYR A 46 11.86 6.79 12.80
N ILE A 47 10.70 6.24 13.15
CA ILE A 47 9.62 6.97 13.85
C ILE A 47 10.10 7.53 15.20
N ASN A 48 10.84 6.75 15.99
CA ASN A 48 11.39 7.21 17.27
C ASN A 48 12.50 8.26 17.09
N SER A 49 13.31 8.18 16.03
CA SER A 49 14.37 9.16 15.75
C SER A 49 13.85 10.52 15.29
N GLN A 50 12.70 10.57 14.59
CA GLN A 50 12.05 11.83 14.22
C GLN A 50 11.23 12.46 15.34
N ARG A 51 10.99 11.72 16.42
CA ARG A 51 10.20 12.17 17.56
C ARG A 51 10.84 13.35 18.33
N SER A 52 12.13 13.61 18.12
CA SER A 52 12.86 14.75 18.69
C SER A 52 12.78 16.06 17.90
N GLU A 53 12.23 16.08 16.68
CA GLU A 53 12.11 17.32 15.87
C GLU A 53 10.73 17.52 15.20
N ILE A 54 9.78 16.61 15.35
CA ILE A 54 8.40 16.86 14.89
C ILE A 54 7.67 17.67 15.96
N THR A 55 7.62 19.00 15.79
CA THR A 55 6.49 19.76 16.30
C THR A 55 5.24 19.27 15.58
N VAL A 56 4.52 18.34 16.22
CA VAL A 56 3.18 17.99 15.77
C VAL A 56 2.35 19.25 16.02
N ASP A 57 2.09 20.04 14.97
CA ASP A 57 1.01 21.03 14.99
C ASP A 57 -0.25 20.19 15.14
N LEU A 58 -0.63 19.91 16.39
CA LEU A 58 -1.86 19.18 16.68
C LEU A 58 -2.97 19.90 15.91
N PRO A 59 -3.87 19.17 15.24
CA PRO A 59 -5.03 19.79 14.65
C PRO A 59 -5.67 20.71 15.69
N LYS A 60 -5.68 22.02 15.43
CA LYS A 60 -6.29 23.01 16.33
C LYS A 60 -7.81 22.84 16.42
N ASP A 61 -8.34 22.02 15.52
CA ASP A 61 -9.73 21.63 15.42
C ASP A 61 -10.00 20.40 16.30
N GLU A 62 -10.85 20.59 17.33
CA GLU A 62 -11.31 19.53 18.21
C GLU A 62 -12.00 18.38 17.46
N GLU A 63 -12.63 18.65 16.30
CA GLU A 63 -13.32 17.64 15.51
C GLU A 63 -12.31 16.62 14.94
N THR A 64 -11.23 17.11 14.32
CA THR A 64 -10.15 16.25 13.81
C THR A 64 -9.51 15.41 14.93
N VAL A 65 -9.33 15.96 16.12
CA VAL A 65 -8.80 15.20 17.27
C VAL A 65 -9.77 14.10 17.71
N ARG A 66 -11.08 14.37 17.75
CA ARG A 66 -12.10 13.36 18.07
C ARG A 66 -12.13 12.25 17.03
N ASP A 67 -12.06 12.60 15.74
CA ASP A 67 -12.02 11.63 14.64
C ASP A 67 -10.78 10.71 14.75
N LEU A 68 -9.61 11.27 15.08
CA LEU A 68 -8.39 10.50 15.31
C LEU A 68 -8.52 9.55 16.52
N ILE A 69 -9.10 10.02 17.63
CA ILE A 69 -9.34 9.17 18.81
C ILE A 69 -10.31 8.04 18.49
N LYS A 70 -11.39 8.31 17.74
CA LYS A 70 -12.34 7.29 17.28
C LYS A 70 -11.65 6.22 16.45
N VAL A 71 -10.82 6.63 15.49
CA VAL A 71 -10.06 5.70 14.63
C VAL A 71 -9.04 4.88 15.42
N ALA A 72 -8.35 5.49 16.38
CA ALA A 72 -7.41 4.78 17.25
C ALA A 72 -8.12 3.74 18.14
N GLY A 73 -9.33 4.04 18.61
CA GLY A 73 -10.14 3.16 19.44
C GLY A 73 -10.84 2.02 18.69
N ASP A 74 -11.01 2.12 17.37
CA ASP A 74 -11.68 1.11 16.56
C ASP A 74 -10.71 0.01 16.11
N SER A 75 -10.95 -1.23 16.58
CA SER A 75 -10.14 -2.40 16.23
C SER A 75 -10.21 -2.80 14.75
N LYS A 76 -11.33 -2.53 14.07
CA LYS A 76 -11.48 -2.76 12.62
C LYS A 76 -10.83 -1.66 11.79
N GLY A 77 -10.75 -0.45 12.34
CA GLY A 77 -10.27 0.74 11.66
C GLY A 77 -11.30 1.33 10.69
N PRO A 78 -11.04 2.58 10.23
CA PRO A 78 -11.97 3.36 9.42
C PRO A 78 -12.25 2.70 8.07
N SER A 79 -13.48 2.83 7.58
CA SER A 79 -13.82 2.45 6.19
C SER A 79 -12.95 3.20 5.17
N PRO A 80 -12.86 2.73 3.91
CA PRO A 80 -12.07 3.42 2.88
C PRO A 80 -12.43 4.90 2.68
N GLU A 81 -13.72 5.24 2.76
CA GLU A 81 -14.17 6.63 2.72
C GLU A 81 -13.68 7.42 3.94
N GLU A 82 -13.84 6.87 5.15
CA GLU A 82 -13.38 7.51 6.38
C GLU A 82 -11.86 7.73 6.37
N CYS A 83 -11.07 6.79 5.81
CA CYS A 83 -9.62 6.95 5.62
C CYS A 83 -9.30 8.20 4.77
N LEU A 84 -9.97 8.35 3.62
CA LEU A 84 -9.74 9.48 2.73
C LEU A 84 -10.13 10.80 3.37
N ASN A 85 -11.33 10.84 3.97
CA ASN A 85 -11.86 12.05 4.59
C ASN A 85 -10.99 12.49 5.78
N LEU A 86 -10.56 11.54 6.62
CA LEU A 86 -9.68 11.82 7.75
C LEU A 86 -8.35 12.40 7.26
N LEU A 87 -7.68 11.75 6.29
CA LEU A 87 -6.39 12.23 5.80
C LEU A 87 -6.48 13.57 5.08
N ALA A 88 -7.60 13.85 4.38
CA ALA A 88 -7.84 15.15 3.78
C ALA A 88 -7.98 16.25 4.85
N LYS A 89 -8.64 15.96 5.98
CA LYS A 89 -8.72 16.87 7.14
C LYS A 89 -7.37 17.07 7.82
N VAL A 90 -6.58 16.01 7.97
CA VAL A 90 -5.27 16.04 8.65
C VAL A 90 -4.20 16.70 7.78
N TYR A 91 -4.25 16.54 6.46
CA TYR A 91 -3.24 17.06 5.52
C TYR A 91 -3.82 17.96 4.41
N PRO A 92 -4.61 19.00 4.73
CA PRO A 92 -5.35 19.79 3.74
C PRO A 92 -4.44 20.57 2.78
N LYS A 93 -3.17 20.77 3.16
CA LYS A 93 -2.17 21.44 2.32
C LYS A 93 -1.41 20.50 1.39
N ARG A 94 -1.44 19.19 1.64
CA ARG A 94 -0.63 18.17 0.95
C ARG A 94 -1.45 17.10 0.24
N LEU A 95 -2.73 16.98 0.54
CA LEU A 95 -3.61 15.97 -0.04
C LEU A 95 -4.91 16.61 -0.55
N VAL A 96 -5.27 16.28 -1.77
CA VAL A 96 -6.57 16.57 -2.37
C VAL A 96 -7.21 15.24 -2.74
N VAL A 97 -8.40 14.99 -2.19
CA VAL A 97 -9.21 13.82 -2.53
C VAL A 97 -10.34 14.29 -3.44
N LEU A 98 -10.41 13.74 -4.66
CA LEU A 98 -11.45 14.09 -5.61
C LEU A 98 -12.80 13.43 -5.23
N PRO A 99 -13.95 14.01 -5.63
CA PRO A 99 -15.25 13.40 -5.38
C PRO A 99 -15.36 11.96 -5.88
N SER A 100 -14.78 11.65 -7.05
CA SER A 100 -14.73 10.29 -7.62
C SER A 100 -13.99 9.28 -6.73
N ALA A 101 -12.98 9.72 -5.98
CA ALA A 101 -12.27 8.87 -5.03
C ALA A 101 -13.14 8.52 -3.82
N VAL A 102 -13.93 9.50 -3.33
CA VAL A 102 -14.88 9.28 -2.23
C VAL A 102 -16.01 8.35 -2.67
N GLU A 103 -16.56 8.57 -3.87
CA GLU A 103 -17.62 7.73 -4.45
C GLU A 103 -17.15 6.27 -4.63
N SER A 104 -15.99 6.06 -5.23
CA SER A 104 -15.43 4.71 -5.39
C SER A 104 -15.11 4.03 -4.06
N ALA A 105 -14.72 4.79 -3.03
CA ALA A 105 -14.45 4.25 -1.70
C ALA A 105 -15.72 3.78 -0.99
N ARG A 106 -16.86 4.45 -1.20
CA ARG A 106 -18.16 4.03 -0.65
C ARG A 106 -18.59 2.67 -1.16
N GLU A 107 -18.33 2.37 -2.43
CA GLU A 107 -18.69 1.07 -3.04
C GLU A 107 -17.97 -0.12 -2.42
N VAL A 108 -16.85 0.11 -1.72
CA VAL A 108 -16.04 -0.93 -1.08
C VAL A 108 -16.02 -0.79 0.45
N SER A 109 -17.10 -0.26 1.03
CA SER A 109 -17.26 -0.12 2.49
C SER A 109 -17.07 -1.42 3.30
N SER A 110 -17.26 -2.59 2.66
CA SER A 110 -17.03 -3.91 3.26
C SER A 110 -15.58 -4.40 3.19
N PHE A 111 -14.63 -3.56 2.79
CA PHE A 111 -13.23 -3.90 2.69
C PHE A 111 -12.63 -4.29 4.06
N ALA A 112 -11.85 -5.36 4.09
CA ALA A 112 -11.36 -5.93 5.35
C ALA A 112 -10.03 -5.34 5.84
N GLN A 113 -9.18 -4.85 4.94
CA GLN A 113 -7.82 -4.38 5.28
C GLN A 113 -7.76 -2.86 5.54
N ASN A 114 -8.78 -2.31 6.19
CA ASN A 114 -8.97 -0.88 6.44
C ASN A 114 -7.74 -0.19 7.05
N ARG A 115 -7.16 -0.76 8.12
CA ARG A 115 -5.96 -0.20 8.77
C ARG A 115 -4.74 -0.17 7.84
N ARG A 116 -4.59 -1.19 6.98
CA ARG A 116 -3.52 -1.24 5.99
C ARG A 116 -3.70 -0.16 4.92
N LEU A 117 -4.92 0.07 4.47
CA LEU A 117 -5.22 1.17 3.56
C LEU A 117 -4.87 2.52 4.20
N LEU A 118 -5.28 2.73 5.45
CA LEU A 118 -4.95 3.96 6.18
C LEU A 118 -3.43 4.19 6.29
N ASP A 119 -2.66 3.15 6.66
CA ASP A 119 -1.19 3.20 6.71
C ASP A 119 -0.59 3.60 5.35
N MET A 120 -1.02 2.94 4.28
CA MET A 120 -0.49 3.19 2.94
C MET A 120 -0.82 4.60 2.44
N LEU A 121 -2.04 5.09 2.69
CA LEU A 121 -2.43 6.47 2.34
C LEU A 121 -1.67 7.49 3.20
N ASN A 122 -1.42 7.20 4.47
CA ASN A 122 -0.61 8.07 5.33
C ASN A 122 0.83 8.17 4.80
N ARG A 123 1.48 7.04 4.52
CA ARG A 123 2.83 6.96 3.91
C ARG A 123 2.90 7.66 2.56
N LEU A 124 1.82 7.62 1.77
CA LEU A 124 1.74 8.34 0.51
C LEU A 124 1.95 9.85 0.70
N VAL A 125 1.40 10.42 1.78
CA VAL A 125 1.49 11.86 2.06
C VAL A 125 2.74 12.22 2.88
N THR A 126 3.13 11.38 3.84
CA THR A 126 4.20 11.69 4.80
C THR A 126 5.59 11.27 4.33
N GLU A 127 5.69 10.29 3.45
CA GLU A 127 6.97 9.73 3.00
C GLU A 127 7.14 9.82 1.47
N TYR A 128 6.16 9.33 0.70
CA TYR A 128 6.26 9.29 -0.76
C TYR A 128 6.28 10.70 -1.36
N LEU A 129 5.36 11.59 -0.98
CA LEU A 129 5.31 12.97 -1.49
C LEU A 129 6.64 13.73 -1.25
N PRO A 130 7.20 13.81 -0.03
CA PRO A 130 8.51 14.45 0.19
C PRO A 130 9.65 13.83 -0.63
N ALA A 131 9.71 12.50 -0.72
CA ALA A 131 10.72 11.82 -1.52
C ALA A 131 10.57 12.13 -3.02
N TYR A 132 9.32 12.18 -3.51
CA TYR A 132 8.99 12.52 -4.89
C TYR A 132 9.40 13.95 -5.23
N LEU A 133 9.12 14.92 -4.36
CA LEU A 133 9.49 16.32 -4.59
C LEU A 133 11.03 16.51 -4.60
N LYS A 134 11.76 15.67 -3.86
CA LYS A 134 13.23 15.73 -3.79
C LYS A 134 13.93 15.03 -4.97
N GLY A 135 13.46 13.86 -5.37
CA GLY A 135 14.18 12.96 -6.28
C GLY A 135 13.32 12.26 -7.33
N GLY A 136 12.04 12.64 -7.43
CA GLY A 136 11.08 12.05 -8.35
C GLY A 136 10.67 10.61 -7.98
N ASP A 137 10.03 9.94 -8.94
CA ASP A 137 9.44 8.61 -8.74
C ASP A 137 10.45 7.50 -8.42
N THR A 138 11.69 7.64 -8.90
CA THR A 138 12.76 6.66 -8.65
C THR A 138 13.10 6.56 -7.16
N ASP A 139 13.12 7.69 -6.47
CA ASP A 139 13.42 7.74 -5.04
C ASP A 139 12.16 7.44 -4.22
N ALA A 140 11.02 8.00 -4.64
CA ALA A 140 9.76 7.87 -3.90
C ALA A 140 9.21 6.44 -3.86
N ARG A 141 9.42 5.64 -4.91
CA ARG A 141 8.90 4.26 -4.96
C ARG A 141 9.45 3.38 -3.83
N ALA A 142 10.61 3.69 -3.27
CA ALA A 142 11.20 2.94 -2.16
C ALA A 142 10.32 2.98 -0.89
N THR A 143 9.40 3.95 -0.80
CA THR A 143 8.38 4.01 0.26
C THR A 143 7.48 2.77 0.25
N PHE A 144 7.24 2.13 -0.90
CA PHE A 144 6.31 1.00 -1.04
C PHE A 144 7.00 -0.25 -1.59
N THR A 145 6.42 -1.41 -1.30
CA THR A 145 6.86 -2.65 -1.96
C THR A 145 6.33 -2.75 -3.40
N ASN A 146 6.93 -3.62 -4.23
CA ASN A 146 6.45 -3.89 -5.59
C ASN A 146 4.99 -4.40 -5.65
N ASN A 147 4.54 -5.05 -4.57
CA ASN A 147 3.16 -5.53 -4.43
C ASN A 147 2.19 -4.43 -3.98
N GLU A 148 2.69 -3.31 -3.48
CA GLU A 148 1.90 -2.20 -2.95
C GLU A 148 1.81 -1.01 -3.91
N PHE A 149 2.79 -0.84 -4.80
CA PHE A 149 2.85 0.32 -5.69
C PHE A 149 3.07 -0.10 -7.14
N SER A 150 2.55 0.72 -8.05
CA SER A 150 2.80 0.61 -9.48
C SER A 150 2.91 2.02 -10.06
N ALA A 151 4.09 2.32 -10.62
CA ALA A 151 4.42 3.63 -11.17
C ALA A 151 3.68 3.95 -12.48
N ARG A 152 3.07 2.94 -13.11
CA ARG A 152 2.30 3.05 -14.35
C ARG A 152 1.33 1.87 -14.49
N GLU A 153 0.34 2.06 -15.35
CA GLU A 153 -0.54 1.00 -15.83
C GLU A 153 0.19 0.04 -16.79
N SER A 154 -0.42 -1.12 -17.04
CA SER A 154 0.09 -2.06 -18.05
C SER A 154 0.10 -1.44 -19.46
N ASP A 155 1.02 -1.88 -20.32
CA ASP A 155 1.10 -1.41 -21.71
C ASP A 155 -0.21 -1.63 -22.48
N THR A 156 -0.96 -2.70 -22.16
CA THR A 156 -2.26 -2.99 -22.77
C THR A 156 -3.31 -1.93 -22.43
N VAL A 157 -3.28 -1.40 -21.19
CA VAL A 157 -4.15 -0.31 -20.75
C VAL A 157 -3.67 1.03 -21.31
N ALA A 158 -2.36 1.30 -21.21
CA ALA A 158 -1.76 2.57 -21.62
C ALA A 158 -1.91 2.83 -23.13
N ASN A 159 -1.82 1.78 -23.96
CA ASN A 159 -1.95 1.90 -25.41
C ASN A 159 -3.40 1.89 -25.90
N ASN A 160 -4.39 1.70 -25.01
CA ASN A 160 -5.80 1.70 -25.38
C ASN A 160 -6.52 2.94 -24.84
N LYS A 161 -6.93 3.82 -25.76
CA LYS A 161 -7.59 5.11 -25.44
C LYS A 161 -8.80 4.97 -24.54
N GLN A 162 -9.59 3.89 -24.69
CA GLN A 162 -10.77 3.68 -23.87
C GLN A 162 -10.37 3.40 -22.41
N TYR A 163 -9.43 2.48 -22.20
CA TYR A 163 -9.01 2.10 -20.85
C TYR A 163 -8.21 3.20 -20.15
N LEU A 164 -7.42 3.95 -20.92
CA LEU A 164 -6.74 5.16 -20.46
C LEU A 164 -7.74 6.22 -20.00
N GLY A 165 -8.88 6.35 -20.70
CA GLY A 165 -9.96 7.28 -20.31
C GLY A 165 -10.49 7.05 -18.89
N TYR A 166 -10.55 5.81 -18.41
CA TYR A 166 -10.95 5.53 -17.02
C TYR A 166 -9.92 5.99 -15.97
N ARG A 167 -8.68 6.32 -16.38
CA ARG A 167 -7.61 6.84 -15.51
C ARG A 167 -7.48 8.37 -15.60
N LYS A 168 -8.39 9.03 -16.30
CA LYS A 168 -8.47 10.48 -16.34
C LYS A 168 -9.53 10.95 -15.36
N PHE A 169 -9.14 11.91 -14.53
CA PHE A 169 -9.99 12.45 -13.48
C PHE A 169 -10.04 13.96 -13.62
N ASP A 170 -11.21 14.55 -13.35
CA ASP A 170 -11.38 16.00 -13.36
C ASP A 170 -10.79 16.62 -12.09
N VAL A 171 -9.83 17.51 -12.27
CA VAL A 171 -9.21 18.31 -11.22
C VAL A 171 -9.40 19.77 -11.59
N ASP A 172 -10.35 20.42 -10.93
CA ASP A 172 -10.71 21.83 -11.18
C ASP A 172 -10.98 22.13 -12.67
N GLY A 173 -11.71 21.25 -13.36
CA GLY A 173 -12.05 21.39 -14.78
C GLY A 173 -10.93 20.99 -15.75
N ARG A 174 -9.84 20.38 -15.25
CA ARG A 174 -8.75 19.82 -16.06
C ARG A 174 -8.71 18.31 -15.93
N GLU A 175 -8.64 17.61 -17.06
CA GLU A 175 -8.38 16.17 -17.04
C GLU A 175 -6.93 15.90 -16.64
N VAL A 176 -6.75 15.20 -15.52
CA VAL A 176 -5.46 14.72 -15.03
C VAL A 176 -5.43 13.20 -15.16
N GLU A 177 -4.40 12.70 -15.83
CA GLU A 177 -4.15 11.27 -15.96
C GLU A 177 -3.44 10.74 -14.71
N MET A 178 -4.00 9.72 -14.07
CA MET A 178 -3.49 9.12 -12.83
C MET A 178 -3.18 7.64 -13.05
N LEU A 179 -2.03 7.37 -13.68
CA LEU A 179 -1.57 6.00 -13.96
C LEU A 179 -0.92 5.32 -12.74
N LYS A 180 -0.36 6.13 -11.84
CA LYS A 180 0.23 5.63 -10.60
C LYS A 180 -0.88 5.11 -9.71
N HIS A 181 -0.65 3.96 -9.10
CA HIS A 181 -1.61 3.42 -8.18
C HIS A 181 -1.00 2.59 -7.06
N LEU A 182 -1.65 2.67 -5.90
CA LEU A 182 -1.42 1.75 -4.80
C LEU A 182 -2.31 0.51 -4.95
N LYS A 183 -1.80 -0.62 -4.46
CA LYS A 183 -2.45 -1.93 -4.51
C LYS A 183 -2.54 -2.47 -3.09
N VAL A 184 -3.77 -2.65 -2.60
CA VAL A 184 -4.03 -3.41 -1.39
C VAL A 184 -4.71 -4.69 -1.80
N GLY A 185 -4.16 -5.85 -1.45
CA GLY A 185 -4.67 -7.15 -1.87
C GLY A 185 -4.32 -7.53 -3.32
N VAL A 186 -4.39 -8.84 -3.58
CA VAL A 186 -3.97 -9.49 -4.83
C VAL A 186 -5.10 -10.19 -5.57
N ALA A 187 -6.27 -10.39 -4.93
CA ALA A 187 -7.42 -11.09 -5.51
C ALA A 187 -8.39 -10.13 -6.22
N ASP A 188 -9.29 -10.63 -7.08
CA ASP A 188 -10.36 -9.78 -7.66
C ASP A 188 -11.53 -9.51 -6.70
N ASP A 189 -11.48 -10.06 -5.49
CA ASP A 189 -12.53 -9.88 -4.51
C ASP A 189 -12.49 -8.45 -3.93
N PRO A 190 -13.54 -7.62 -4.16
CA PRO A 190 -13.63 -6.27 -3.64
C PRO A 190 -13.56 -6.18 -2.10
N LYS A 191 -13.83 -7.28 -1.38
CA LYS A 191 -13.68 -7.32 0.08
C LYS A 191 -12.23 -7.37 0.53
N SER A 192 -11.33 -7.83 -0.34
CA SER A 192 -9.92 -8.00 -0.03
C SER A 192 -8.99 -7.15 -0.88
N THR A 193 -9.50 -6.50 -1.94
CA THR A 193 -8.68 -5.73 -2.88
C THR A 193 -9.19 -4.32 -3.16
N ILE A 194 -8.26 -3.35 -3.08
CA ILE A 194 -8.46 -1.95 -3.45
C ILE A 194 -7.30 -1.49 -4.34
N ARG A 195 -7.60 -0.57 -5.26
CA ARG A 195 -6.65 0.24 -6.02
C ARG A 195 -6.88 1.71 -5.71
N VAL A 196 -5.80 2.43 -5.42
CA VAL A 196 -5.84 3.88 -5.21
C VAL A 196 -5.09 4.56 -6.34
N HIS A 197 -5.79 5.21 -7.27
CA HIS A 197 -5.15 5.95 -8.35
C HIS A 197 -4.87 7.38 -7.91
N PHE A 198 -3.65 7.84 -8.17
CA PHE A 198 -3.20 9.15 -7.74
C PHE A 198 -2.19 9.77 -8.71
N GLU A 199 -1.94 11.06 -8.55
CA GLU A 199 -0.85 11.79 -9.18
C GLU A 199 -0.29 12.85 -8.23
N ILE A 200 0.95 13.27 -8.44
CA ILE A 200 1.56 14.38 -7.71
C ILE A 200 1.45 15.65 -8.53
N ASP A 201 0.68 16.61 -8.04
CA ASP A 201 0.73 17.98 -8.55
C ASP A 201 1.98 18.66 -8.00
N GLN A 202 3.02 18.70 -8.81
CA GLN A 202 4.30 19.31 -8.47
C GLN A 202 4.20 20.83 -8.28
N ALA A 203 3.23 21.49 -8.92
CA ALA A 203 3.08 22.94 -8.81
C ALA A 203 2.50 23.34 -7.45
N SER A 204 1.58 22.55 -6.90
CA SER A 204 1.00 22.78 -5.58
C SER A 204 1.61 21.93 -4.46
N GLU A 205 2.56 21.05 -4.80
CA GLU A 205 3.20 20.08 -3.90
C GLU A 205 2.19 19.17 -3.18
N ARG A 206 1.19 18.68 -3.92
CA ARG A 206 0.07 17.88 -3.38
C ARG A 206 -0.06 16.53 -4.05
N VAL A 207 -0.50 15.55 -3.27
CA VAL A 207 -1.06 14.30 -3.78
C VAL A 207 -2.51 14.56 -4.19
N LEU A 208 -2.87 14.18 -5.42
CA LEU A 208 -4.23 14.14 -5.92
C LEU A 208 -4.69 12.69 -5.96
N ILE A 209 -5.79 12.34 -5.30
CA ILE A 209 -6.38 10.99 -5.37
C ILE A 209 -7.67 11.04 -6.18
N GLY A 210 -7.70 10.34 -7.31
CA GLY A 210 -8.85 10.28 -8.21
C GLY A 210 -9.74 9.05 -8.06
N HIS A 211 -9.20 7.95 -7.53
CA HIS A 211 -9.94 6.72 -7.31
C HIS A 211 -9.43 5.99 -6.07
N CYS A 212 -10.32 5.37 -5.29
CA CYS A 212 -9.98 4.52 -4.16
C CYS A 212 -11.03 3.41 -4.04
N GLY A 213 -10.87 2.33 -4.79
CA GLY A 213 -11.91 1.31 -4.82
C GLY A 213 -11.53 0.08 -5.61
N LYS A 214 -12.52 -0.55 -6.24
CA LYS A 214 -12.32 -1.72 -7.13
C LYS A 214 -11.31 -1.40 -8.24
N HIS A 215 -10.79 -2.43 -8.88
CA HIS A 215 -9.99 -2.22 -10.07
C HIS A 215 -10.77 -1.46 -11.16
N LEU A 216 -10.18 -0.40 -11.72
CA LEU A 216 -10.75 0.27 -12.89
C LEU A 216 -10.76 -0.70 -14.09
N PRO A 217 -11.69 -0.55 -15.05
CA PRO A 217 -11.85 -1.51 -16.15
C PRO A 217 -10.54 -1.85 -16.87
N LEU A 218 -10.38 -3.12 -17.22
CA LEU A 218 -9.19 -3.67 -17.89
C LEU A 218 -9.59 -4.42 -19.17
N PRO A 219 -8.68 -4.54 -20.16
CA PRO A 219 -8.86 -5.44 -21.29
C PRO A 219 -9.07 -6.89 -20.82
N GLY A 220 -10.14 -7.55 -21.31
CA GLY A 220 -10.38 -8.98 -21.07
C GLY A 220 -11.02 -9.35 -19.73
N ARG A 221 -11.56 -8.37 -18.98
CA ARG A 221 -12.36 -8.57 -17.78
C ARG A 221 -13.72 -7.88 -17.89
#